data_AF-A0A0K2UDT5-F1
#
_entry.id   AF-A0A0K2UDT5-F1
#
_cell.length_a   1.000
_cell.length_b   1.000
_cell.length_c   1.000
_cell.angle_alpha   90.00
_cell.angle_beta   90.00
_cell.angle_gamma   90.00
#
_symmetry.space_group_name_H-M   'P 1'
#
loop_
_entity.id
_entity.type
_entity.pdbx_description
1 polymer ?
#
loop_
_entity_poly.entity_id
_entity_poly.type
_entity_poly.pdbx_seq_one_letter_code
_entity_poly.pdbx_strand_id
1 'polypeptide(L)'
;MIDQEYLLRCYSEQQFIKSLRKEPHQRDYHDLQIIHSHLAGMEALSKLRESALRSLCTMVHYEKHDANTILYRRGDYSTCWYILLCGSAFIDGAMYLPRTR
;
A
#
# COMPACT_ATOMS: atom_id res chain seq x y z
N MET A 1 -12.54 -16.30 21.00
CA MET A 1 -12.80 -14.85 21.18
C MET A 1 -11.96 -14.12 20.16
N ILE A 2 -12.56 -13.28 19.32
CA ILE A 2 -11.80 -12.38 18.46
C ILE A 2 -11.21 -11.30 19.36
N ASP A 3 -9.90 -11.14 19.32
CA ASP A 3 -9.17 -10.15 20.11
C ASP A 3 -9.62 -8.73 19.71
N GLN A 4 -9.82 -7.85 20.69
CA GLN A 4 -10.13 -6.45 20.47
C GLN A 4 -9.04 -5.75 19.65
N GLU A 5 -7.78 -6.21 19.78
CA GLU A 5 -6.66 -5.75 18.97
C GLU A 5 -6.82 -6.13 17.48
N TYR A 6 -7.36 -7.31 17.19
CA TYR A 6 -7.61 -7.76 15.81
C TYR A 6 -8.66 -6.89 15.11
N LEU A 7 -9.76 -6.58 15.82
CA LEU A 7 -10.81 -5.70 15.29
C LEU A 7 -10.28 -4.28 15.01
N LEU A 8 -9.45 -3.74 15.89
CA LEU A 8 -8.82 -2.43 15.69
C LEU A 8 -7.88 -2.42 14.48
N ARG A 9 -7.10 -3.49 14.27
CA ARG A 9 -6.25 -3.64 13.07
C ARG A 9 -7.08 -3.67 11.79
N CYS A 10 -8.14 -4.47 11.75
CA CYS A 10 -9.03 -4.54 10.59
C CYS A 10 -9.70 -3.18 10.30
N TYR A 11 -10.14 -2.47 11.34
CA TYR A 11 -10.73 -1.14 11.18
C TYR A 11 -9.73 -0.13 10.61
N SER A 12 -8.49 -0.13 11.13
CA SER A 12 -7.41 0.72 10.64
C SER A 12 -7.09 0.47 9.17
N GLU A 13 -6.98 -0.81 8.78
CA GLU A 13 -6.73 -1.21 7.40
C GLU A 13 -7.85 -0.78 6.46
N GLN A 14 -9.11 -0.92 6.88
CA GLN A 14 -10.27 -0.44 6.10
C GLN A 14 -10.21 1.06 5.85
N GLN A 15 -9.86 1.86 6.86
CA GLN A 15 -9.72 3.32 6.69
C GLN A 15 -8.55 3.68 5.78
N PHE A 16 -7.44 2.94 5.86
CA PHE A 16 -6.31 3.11 4.96
C PHE A 16 -6.68 2.86 3.51
N ILE A 17 -7.31 1.73 3.21
CA ILE A 17 -7.76 1.40 1.85
C ILE A 17 -8.80 2.42 1.37
N LYS A 18 -9.74 2.83 2.23
CA LYS A 18 -10.74 3.86 1.89
C LYS A 18 -10.08 5.20 1.52
N SER A 19 -9.06 5.61 2.25
CA SER A 19 -8.31 6.85 1.99
C SER A 19 -7.53 6.76 0.68
N LEU A 20 -6.89 5.61 0.40
CA LEU A 20 -6.14 5.40 -0.84
C LEU A 20 -7.03 5.29 -2.10
N ARG A 21 -8.27 4.84 -1.96
CA ARG A 21 -9.25 4.77 -3.07
C ARG A 21 -9.73 6.14 -3.55
N LYS A 22 -9.58 7.19 -2.72
CA LYS A 22 -9.82 8.56 -3.17
C LYS A 22 -8.70 8.98 -4.12
N GLU A 23 -9.07 9.67 -5.19
CA GLU A 23 -8.11 10.29 -6.09
C GLU A 23 -7.21 11.26 -5.31
N PRO A 24 -5.90 11.36 -5.63
CA PRO A 24 -4.97 12.15 -4.82
C PRO A 24 -5.39 13.60 -4.60
N HIS A 25 -5.97 14.23 -5.63
CA HIS A 25 -6.45 15.62 -5.57
C HIS A 25 -7.74 15.79 -4.76
N GLN A 26 -8.40 14.71 -4.37
CA GLN A 26 -9.65 14.70 -3.58
C GLN A 26 -9.42 14.33 -2.11
N ARG A 27 -8.17 14.00 -1.72
CA ARG A 27 -7.83 13.63 -0.36
C ARG A 27 -7.81 14.85 0.55
N ASP A 28 -8.49 14.75 1.68
CA ASP A 28 -8.43 15.77 2.72
C ASP A 28 -7.22 15.54 3.65
N TYR A 29 -7.04 16.45 4.62
CA TYR A 29 -5.96 16.33 5.59
C TYR A 29 -6.04 15.02 6.41
N HIS A 30 -7.24 14.55 6.74
CA HIS A 30 -7.43 13.35 7.53
C HIS A 30 -7.03 12.09 6.74
N ASP A 31 -7.41 12.01 5.47
CA ASP A 31 -6.98 10.93 4.57
C ASP A 31 -5.45 10.86 4.47
N LEU A 32 -4.79 12.00 4.29
CA LEU A 32 -3.33 12.07 4.19
C LEU A 32 -2.64 11.64 5.48
N GLN A 33 -3.21 11.95 6.65
CA GLN A 33 -2.68 11.48 7.93
C GLN A 33 -2.83 9.96 8.08
N ILE A 34 -3.99 9.39 7.72
CA ILE A 34 -4.20 7.93 7.76
C ILE A 34 -3.18 7.23 6.86
N ILE A 35 -3.00 7.72 5.62
CA ILE A 35 -2.04 7.16 4.66
C ILE A 35 -0.63 7.26 5.24
N HIS A 36 -0.24 8.44 5.73
CA HIS A 36 1.07 8.67 6.31
C HIS A 36 1.38 7.71 7.46
N SER A 37 0.47 7.58 8.43
CA SER A 37 0.65 6.67 9.57
C SER A 37 0.84 5.21 9.13
N HIS A 38 0.13 4.76 8.09
CA HIS A 38 0.28 3.40 7.57
C HIS A 38 1.60 3.22 6.83
N LEU A 39 1.96 4.13 5.94
CA LEU A 39 3.21 4.08 5.16
C LEU A 39 4.45 4.19 6.06
N ALA A 40 4.42 5.05 7.09
CA ALA A 40 5.50 5.21 8.05
C ALA A 40 5.82 3.91 8.81
N GLY A 41 4.81 3.07 9.06
CA GLY A 41 4.99 1.78 9.71
C GLY A 41 5.48 0.66 8.79
N MET A 42 5.67 0.91 7.49
CA MET A 42 6.12 -0.13 6.55
C MET A 42 7.65 -0.22 6.56
N GLU A 43 8.18 -1.42 6.82
CA GLU A 43 9.63 -1.68 6.80
C GLU A 43 10.26 -1.24 5.46
N ALA A 44 9.57 -1.51 4.34
CA ALA A 44 10.01 -1.13 2.99
C ALA A 44 10.23 0.39 2.81
N LEU A 45 9.56 1.22 3.61
CA LEU A 45 9.63 2.68 3.54
C LEU A 45 10.37 3.31 4.72
N SER A 46 10.82 2.50 5.69
CA SER A 46 11.43 2.95 6.96
C SER A 46 12.67 3.85 6.78
N LYS A 47 13.37 3.74 5.64
CA LYS A 47 14.57 4.51 5.32
C LYS A 47 14.28 5.86 4.65
N LEU A 48 13.04 6.12 4.28
CA LEU A 48 12.67 7.37 3.64
C LEU A 48 12.67 8.52 4.64
N ARG A 49 13.12 9.69 4.19
CA ARG A 49 12.98 10.93 4.97
C ARG A 49 11.50 11.32 5.06
N GLU A 50 11.12 11.95 6.16
CA GLU A 50 9.75 12.42 6.42
C GLU A 50 9.17 13.23 5.25
N SER A 51 9.95 14.15 4.65
CA SER A 51 9.48 14.96 3.51
C SER A 51 9.18 14.12 2.26
N ALA A 52 9.98 13.09 2.00
CA ALA A 52 9.75 12.15 0.90
C ALA A 52 8.52 11.29 1.18
N LEU A 53 8.36 10.80 2.41
CA LEU A 53 7.19 10.03 2.82
C LEU A 53 5.89 10.84 2.69
N ARG A 54 5.90 12.11 3.10
CA ARG A 54 4.77 13.02 2.92
C ARG A 54 4.44 13.27 1.45
N SER A 55 5.47 13.43 0.61
CA SER A 55 5.29 13.57 -0.84
C SER A 55 4.69 12.29 -1.45
N LEU A 56 5.08 11.11 -0.96
CA LEU A 56 4.48 9.84 -1.39
C LEU A 56 2.99 9.75 -1.03
N CYS A 57 2.59 10.24 0.14
CA CYS A 57 1.19 10.19 0.59
C CYS A 57 0.24 10.93 -0.39
N THR A 58 0.75 11.96 -1.07
CA THR A 58 -0.02 12.76 -2.04
C THR A 58 -0.04 12.18 -3.45
N MET A 59 0.67 11.08 -3.72
CA MET A 59 0.76 10.48 -5.07
C MET A 59 0.48 8.98 -5.10
N VAL A 60 0.44 8.29 -3.96
CA VAL A 60 0.19 6.85 -3.93
C VAL A 60 -1.25 6.54 -4.37
N HIS A 61 -1.46 5.43 -5.07
CA HIS A 61 -2.77 4.95 -5.50
C HIS A 61 -3.01 3.53 -4.97
N TYR A 62 -4.27 3.20 -4.69
CA TYR A 62 -4.67 1.82 -4.42
C TYR A 62 -5.16 1.17 -5.71
N GLU A 63 -4.62 -0.01 -5.99
CA GLU A 63 -5.07 -0.86 -7.08
C GLU A 63 -5.43 -2.24 -6.55
N LYS A 64 -6.48 -2.83 -7.12
CA LYS A 64 -6.87 -4.21 -6.87
C LYS A 64 -6.83 -4.96 -8.19
N HIS A 65 -6.12 -6.07 -8.19
CA HIS A 65 -5.94 -6.92 -9.36
C HIS A 65 -6.50 -8.31 -9.07
N ASP A 66 -7.16 -8.89 -10.06
CA ASP A 66 -7.61 -10.28 -9.98
C ASP A 66 -6.43 -11.23 -10.21
N ALA A 67 -6.61 -12.50 -9.84
CA ALA A 67 -5.62 -13.53 -10.08
C ALA A 67 -5.22 -13.58 -11.56
N ASN A 68 -3.94 -13.83 -11.82
CA ASN A 68 -3.34 -13.91 -13.16
C ASN A 68 -3.28 -12.58 -13.93
N THR A 69 -3.58 -11.44 -13.30
CA THR A 69 -3.32 -10.12 -13.90
C THR A 69 -1.81 -9.90 -14.05
N ILE A 70 -1.38 -9.52 -15.25
CA ILE A 70 0.02 -9.20 -15.55
C ILE A 70 0.26 -7.72 -15.23
N LEU A 71 1.02 -7.43 -14.17
CA LEU A 71 1.35 -6.05 -13.76
C LEU A 71 2.46 -5.42 -14.61
N TYR A 72 3.43 -6.21 -15.06
CA TYR A 72 4.52 -5.75 -15.92
C TYR A 72 5.08 -6.92 -16.73
N ARG A 73 5.79 -6.60 -17.83
CA ARG A 73 6.55 -7.58 -18.61
C ARG A 73 8.00 -7.16 -18.71
N ARG A 74 8.88 -8.15 -18.83
CA ARG A 74 10.31 -7.91 -19.02
C ARG A 74 10.54 -7.20 -20.36
N GLY A 75 11.20 -6.04 -20.32
CA GLY A 75 11.48 -5.21 -21.49
C GLY A 75 10.58 -3.98 -21.62
N ASP A 76 9.48 -3.90 -20.85
CA ASP A 76 8.62 -2.72 -20.82
C ASP A 76 9.27 -1.60 -19.99
N TYR A 77 8.95 -0.34 -20.33
CA TYR A 77 9.33 0.81 -19.52
C TYR A 77 8.59 0.78 -18.17
N SER A 78 9.33 0.87 -17.07
CA SER A 78 8.74 0.98 -15.73
C SER A 78 8.12 2.35 -15.53
N THR A 79 6.79 2.39 -15.34
CA THR A 79 6.04 3.62 -15.09
C THR A 79 5.73 3.84 -13.61
N CYS A 80 5.71 2.77 -12.81
CA CYS A 80 5.40 2.81 -11.39
C CYS A 80 6.09 1.68 -10.62
N TRP A 81 5.94 1.71 -9.31
CA TRP A 81 6.40 0.68 -8.37
C TRP A 81 5.24 0.30 -7.45
N TYR A 82 5.28 -0.91 -6.90
CA TYR A 82 4.18 -1.47 -6.12
C TYR A 82 4.65 -1.86 -4.71
N ILE A 83 3.75 -1.68 -3.75
CA ILE A 83 3.82 -2.33 -2.44
C ILE A 83 2.70 -3.35 -2.38
N LEU A 84 3.04 -4.62 -2.19
CA LEU A 84 2.03 -5.67 -2.05
C LEU A 84 1.42 -5.61 -0.64
N LEU A 85 0.15 -5.20 -0.56
CA LEU A 85 -0.59 -5.11 0.71
C LEU A 85 -1.16 -6.46 1.15
N CYS A 86 -1.77 -7.20 0.22
CA CYS A 86 -2.36 -8.51 0.48
C CYS A 86 -2.23 -9.42 -0.75
N GLY A 87 -2.40 -10.73 -0.55
CA GLY A 87 -2.31 -11.73 -1.62
C GLY A 87 -0.89 -12.22 -1.89
N SER A 88 -0.57 -12.46 -3.16
CA SER A 88 0.75 -12.92 -3.60
C SER A 88 1.06 -12.42 -5.00
N ALA A 89 2.34 -12.27 -5.33
CA ALA A 89 2.82 -11.93 -6.67
C ALA A 89 3.79 -12.99 -7.17
N PHE A 90 3.65 -13.42 -8.43
CA PHE A 90 4.58 -14.36 -9.06
C PHE A 90 5.56 -13.59 -9.94
N ILE A 91 6.85 -13.68 -9.61
CA ILE A 91 7.93 -12.96 -10.28
C ILE A 91 9.06 -13.96 -10.56
N ASP A 92 9.47 -14.06 -11.81
CA ASP A 92 10.64 -14.85 -12.26
C ASP A 92 10.71 -16.28 -11.67
N GLY A 93 9.58 -16.99 -11.63
CA GLY A 93 9.53 -18.37 -11.15
C GLY A 93 9.27 -18.53 -9.65
N ALA A 94 9.19 -17.43 -8.89
CA ALA A 94 8.99 -17.45 -7.45
C ALA A 94 7.73 -16.69 -7.03
N MET A 95 7.10 -17.16 -5.94
CA MET A 95 5.95 -16.49 -5.32
C MET A 95 6.43 -15.62 -4.16
N TYR A 96 5.99 -14.36 -4.15
CA TYR A 96 6.28 -13.38 -3.12
C TYR A 96 5.02 -13.06 -2.35
N LEU A 97 5.14 -13.05 -1.02
CA LEU A 97 4.07 -12.73 -0.08
C LEU A 97 4.36 -11.38 0.60
N PRO A 98 3.32 -10.65 1.04
CA PRO A 98 3.51 -9.49 1.90
C PRO A 98 4.35 -9.90 3.11
N ARG A 99 5.39 -9.12 3.42
CA ARG A 99 6.14 -9.34 4.66
C ARG A 99 5.20 -9.07 5.83
N THR A 100 4.97 -10.08 6.66
CA THR A 100 4.28 -9.92 7.94
C THR A 100 5.07 -8.94 8.80
N ARG A 101 4.42 -7.86 9.24
CA ARG A 101 4.93 -7.00 10.32
C ARG A 101 5.02 -7.80 11.62
#